data_AF-A0A5S4EZI7-F1
#
_entry.id   AF-A0A5S4EZI7-F1
#
_cell.length_a   1.000
_cell.length_b   1.000
_cell.length_c   1.000
_cell.angle_alpha   90.00
_cell.angle_beta   90.00
_cell.angle_gamma   90.00
#
_symmetry.space_group_name_H-M   'P 1'
#
loop_
_entity.id
_entity.type
_entity.pdbx_description
1 polymer ?
#
loop_
_entity_poly.entity_id
_entity_poly.type
_entity_poly.pdbx_seq_one_letter_code
_entity_poly.pdbx_strand_id
1 'polypeptide(L)'
;MFLEPTLTRDGTLDGAWWPYSTDLHRELPALVRILEDRLGPILRVRLDPDAWDDVPAHLLIDGRFLRVSGLSAASNTIRVIRGNQDGFQLLVIPPDTTGPIAAAAMRTAARTGNTMSANEILTRCHSPAPAAGTGIRRYRDSDRESVLALIDADRLPGQPSCRPELLDQAVAGTSHREPDPWADIEHPRTVVLVDPGGHTVGAVSYAVNRDRSAGQILWLHGREILDVVEALVSHALRELGGGKPVHAFTAALGLGLAALPTGRRPVTRKVLEHAGFGARNSWRYLRRVTSCELAATTCPLVEVVASTAPPGWWLKVRDDDSAAELVVQEPIDGLGVLWWFGAADSHADPALERALLLQADAVLREHGASETILYVAGDPEPPGALFDAAGFAEIDHLVSFTRPNNAAAD
;
A
#
# COMPACT_ATOMS: atom_id res chain seq x y z
N MET A 1 7.95 -11.36 0.85
CA MET A 1 9.02 -12.25 1.37
C MET A 1 8.99 -12.16 2.89
N PHE A 2 9.37 -13.22 3.60
CA PHE A 2 9.39 -13.29 5.06
C PHE A 2 10.64 -14.06 5.50
N LEU A 3 11.51 -13.46 6.33
CA LEU A 3 12.74 -14.09 6.81
C LEU A 3 12.56 -14.64 8.22
N GLU A 4 13.31 -15.68 8.55
CA GLU A 4 13.45 -16.13 9.94
C GLU A 4 14.06 -14.99 10.79
N PRO A 5 13.44 -14.61 11.92
CA PRO A 5 13.82 -13.38 12.63
C PRO A 5 15.25 -13.36 13.19
N THR A 6 15.79 -14.51 13.59
CA THR A 6 17.10 -14.58 14.24
C THR A 6 18.26 -14.76 13.25
N LEU A 7 17.96 -15.25 12.04
CA LEU A 7 18.91 -15.65 11.01
C LEU A 7 20.04 -16.54 11.57
N THR A 8 19.73 -17.32 12.60
CA THR A 8 20.69 -18.18 13.31
C THR A 8 21.11 -19.39 12.49
N ARG A 9 20.32 -19.74 11.45
CA ARG A 9 20.52 -20.87 10.52
C ARG A 9 20.48 -22.24 11.19
N ASP A 10 19.80 -22.33 12.33
CA ASP A 10 19.56 -23.60 13.04
C ASP A 10 18.46 -24.45 12.38
N GLY A 11 17.79 -23.93 11.36
CA GLY A 11 16.70 -24.58 10.61
C GLY A 11 17.06 -24.91 9.15
N THR A 12 16.20 -25.70 8.49
CA THR A 12 16.33 -26.13 7.09
C THR A 12 16.10 -25.00 6.09
N LEU A 13 15.38 -23.95 6.49
CA LEU A 13 15.02 -22.78 5.69
C LEU A 13 15.23 -21.51 6.52
N ASP A 14 15.71 -20.46 5.87
CA ASP A 14 15.98 -19.13 6.44
C ASP A 14 14.83 -18.15 6.19
N GLY A 15 13.76 -18.61 5.55
CA GLY A 15 12.58 -17.82 5.22
C GLY A 15 11.81 -18.35 4.01
N ALA A 16 10.94 -17.48 3.49
CA ALA A 16 10.11 -17.77 2.33
C ALA A 16 9.92 -16.54 1.44
N TRP A 17 9.76 -16.82 0.16
CA TRP A 17 9.43 -15.88 -0.89
C TRP A 17 8.22 -16.39 -1.68
N TRP A 18 7.26 -15.52 -1.87
CA TRP A 18 6.09 -15.77 -2.71
C TRP A 18 6.11 -14.77 -3.87
N PRO A 19 6.69 -15.14 -5.03
CA PRO A 19 6.74 -14.28 -6.22
C PRO A 19 5.33 -13.94 -6.75
N TYR A 20 5.25 -12.95 -7.65
CA TYR A 20 4.02 -12.63 -8.38
C TYR A 20 3.90 -13.42 -9.70
N SER A 21 5.02 -13.90 -10.23
CA SER A 21 5.13 -14.61 -11.52
C SER A 21 6.33 -15.56 -11.55
N THR A 22 6.46 -16.33 -12.63
CA THR A 22 7.62 -17.19 -12.95
C THR A 22 8.67 -16.48 -13.83
N ASP A 23 8.58 -15.15 -13.98
CA ASP A 23 9.55 -14.33 -14.74
C ASP A 23 10.64 -13.73 -13.82
N LEU A 24 11.83 -14.34 -13.84
CA LEU A 24 12.95 -13.91 -12.99
C LEU A 24 13.45 -12.48 -13.27
N HIS A 25 13.25 -11.94 -14.47
CA HIS A 25 13.66 -10.57 -14.78
C HIS A 25 12.85 -9.54 -14.00
N ARG A 26 11.57 -9.84 -13.75
CA ARG A 26 10.66 -8.98 -12.97
C ARG A 26 10.79 -9.20 -11.47
N GLU A 27 11.00 -10.46 -11.09
CA GLU A 27 10.88 -10.92 -9.71
C GLU A 27 12.17 -10.71 -8.88
N LEU A 28 13.35 -11.00 -9.45
CA LEU A 28 14.60 -10.93 -8.70
C LEU A 28 15.03 -9.52 -8.28
N PRO A 29 14.85 -8.44 -9.07
CA PRO A 29 15.24 -7.10 -8.63
C PRO A 29 14.59 -6.67 -7.31
N ALA A 30 13.29 -6.90 -7.16
CA ALA A 30 12.56 -6.57 -5.93
C ALA A 30 13.00 -7.46 -4.75
N LEU A 31 13.16 -8.77 -4.99
CA LEU A 31 13.65 -9.69 -3.96
C LEU A 31 15.02 -9.27 -3.43
N VAL A 32 15.96 -8.98 -4.33
CA VAL A 32 17.35 -8.63 -4.00
C VAL A 32 17.40 -7.37 -3.16
N ARG A 33 16.68 -6.31 -3.55
CA ARG A 33 16.64 -5.06 -2.77
C ARG A 33 16.20 -5.30 -1.32
N ILE A 34 15.12 -6.06 -1.12
CA ILE A 34 14.62 -6.40 0.22
C ILE A 34 15.64 -7.22 1.02
N LEU A 35 16.37 -8.14 0.37
CA LEU A 35 17.41 -8.93 1.04
C LEU A 35 18.64 -8.10 1.37
N GLU A 36 19.05 -7.20 0.48
CA GLU A 36 20.24 -6.35 0.69
C GLU A 36 20.06 -5.40 1.88
N ASP A 37 18.84 -4.93 2.16
CA ASP A 37 18.58 -4.10 3.35
C ASP A 37 18.84 -4.83 4.67
N ARG A 38 18.63 -6.16 4.70
CA ARG A 38 18.77 -6.98 5.93
C ARG A 38 20.06 -7.78 5.98
N LEU A 39 20.55 -8.19 4.83
CA LEU A 39 21.68 -9.09 4.67
C LEU A 39 22.88 -8.37 4.01
N GLY A 40 22.77 -7.15 3.51
CA GLY A 40 23.83 -6.54 2.72
C GLY A 40 24.00 -7.22 1.35
N PRO A 41 25.08 -6.89 0.60
CA PRO A 41 25.15 -7.16 -0.83
C PRO A 41 25.00 -8.63 -1.22
N ILE A 42 24.07 -8.88 -2.16
CA ILE A 42 23.83 -10.21 -2.72
C ILE A 42 24.62 -10.36 -4.03
N LEU A 43 25.43 -11.42 -4.13
CA LEU A 43 26.31 -11.64 -5.28
C LEU A 43 25.79 -12.72 -6.23
N ARG A 44 25.03 -13.69 -5.70
CA ARG A 44 24.56 -14.83 -6.48
C ARG A 44 23.22 -15.35 -5.96
N VAL A 45 22.39 -15.81 -6.89
CA VAL A 45 21.19 -16.60 -6.63
C VAL A 45 21.35 -17.97 -7.28
N ARG A 46 20.86 -19.01 -6.59
CA ARG A 46 20.68 -20.33 -7.17
C ARG A 46 19.25 -20.81 -6.99
N LEU A 47 18.69 -21.46 -8.01
CA LEU A 47 17.30 -21.89 -8.03
C LEU A 47 17.10 -23.12 -8.91
N ASP A 48 15.97 -23.80 -8.75
CA ASP A 48 15.55 -24.88 -9.64
C ASP A 48 15.16 -24.31 -11.01
N PRO A 49 15.92 -24.59 -12.09
CA PRO A 49 15.65 -23.96 -13.39
C PRO A 49 14.32 -24.39 -14.01
N ASP A 50 13.79 -25.55 -13.63
CA ASP A 50 12.54 -26.08 -14.19
C ASP A 50 11.29 -25.36 -13.63
N ALA A 51 11.46 -24.54 -12.60
CA ALA A 51 10.38 -23.80 -11.94
C ALA A 51 10.16 -22.37 -12.46
N TRP A 52 10.91 -21.92 -13.48
CA TRP A 52 10.89 -20.54 -14.00
C TRP A 52 10.82 -20.50 -15.53
N ASP A 53 10.26 -19.43 -16.09
CA ASP A 53 10.04 -19.29 -17.54
C ASP A 53 11.36 -19.17 -18.32
N ASP A 54 12.31 -18.39 -17.77
CA ASP A 54 13.67 -18.24 -18.26
C ASP A 54 14.62 -17.99 -17.08
N VAL A 55 15.85 -18.49 -17.16
CA VAL A 55 16.88 -18.34 -16.12
C VAL A 55 18.10 -17.61 -16.69
N PRO A 56 18.15 -16.26 -16.58
CA PRO A 56 19.24 -15.48 -17.15
C PRO A 56 20.55 -15.78 -16.41
N ALA A 57 21.67 -15.94 -17.10
CA ALA A 57 22.96 -16.20 -16.43
C ALA A 57 23.40 -15.05 -15.51
N HIS A 58 23.04 -13.81 -15.86
CA HIS A 58 23.34 -12.60 -15.11
C HIS A 58 22.20 -11.58 -15.21
N LEU A 59 21.97 -10.83 -14.15
CA LEU A 59 21.05 -9.68 -14.10
C LEU A 59 21.81 -8.45 -13.61
N LEU A 60 21.53 -7.28 -14.21
CA LEU A 60 22.04 -6.01 -13.72
C LEU A 60 20.98 -5.36 -12.82
N ILE A 61 21.26 -5.27 -11.52
CA ILE A 61 20.37 -4.68 -10.52
C ILE A 61 21.14 -3.54 -9.85
N ASP A 62 20.61 -2.31 -9.95
CA ASP A 62 21.20 -1.11 -9.35
C ASP A 62 22.70 -0.94 -9.67
N GLY A 63 23.07 -1.24 -10.93
CA GLY A 63 24.45 -1.15 -11.43
C GLY A 63 25.37 -2.30 -11.00
N ARG A 64 24.88 -3.32 -10.29
CA ARG A 64 25.62 -4.51 -9.85
C ARG A 64 25.17 -5.75 -10.60
N PHE A 65 26.13 -6.61 -10.96
CA PHE A 65 25.82 -7.90 -11.58
C PHE A 65 25.45 -8.94 -10.53
N LEU A 66 24.22 -9.42 -10.58
CA LEU A 66 23.76 -10.62 -9.89
C LEU A 66 23.98 -11.83 -10.80
N ARG A 67 24.72 -12.83 -10.31
CA ARG A 67 24.82 -14.11 -11.01
C ARG A 67 23.65 -15.02 -10.65
N VAL A 68 22.94 -15.56 -11.63
CA VAL A 68 21.91 -16.59 -11.41
C VAL A 68 22.41 -17.92 -11.96
N SER A 69 22.10 -19.02 -11.29
CA SER A 69 22.58 -20.35 -11.69
C SER A 69 21.67 -21.46 -11.18
N GLY A 70 21.64 -22.60 -11.87
CA GLY A 70 20.85 -23.75 -11.44
C GLY A 70 21.31 -24.36 -10.10
N LEU A 71 20.34 -24.88 -9.35
CA LEU A 71 20.50 -25.74 -8.19
C LEU A 71 19.65 -27.00 -8.43
N SER A 72 20.31 -28.06 -8.92
CA SER A 72 19.63 -29.34 -9.18
C SER A 72 19.04 -29.92 -7.89
N ALA A 73 17.84 -30.51 -7.99
CA ALA A 73 17.11 -31.18 -6.92
C ALA A 73 16.65 -30.28 -5.75
N ALA A 74 16.44 -28.98 -6.00
CA ALA A 74 16.06 -28.00 -5.00
C ALA A 74 14.69 -27.36 -5.32
N SER A 75 13.71 -28.19 -5.65
CA SER A 75 12.36 -27.73 -6.02
C SER A 75 11.74 -26.88 -4.92
N ASN A 76 11.07 -25.81 -5.35
CA ASN A 76 10.46 -24.82 -4.45
C ASN A 76 11.47 -24.16 -3.49
N THR A 77 12.73 -24.02 -3.89
CA THR A 77 13.71 -23.26 -3.10
C THR A 77 14.56 -22.33 -3.96
N ILE A 78 15.01 -21.24 -3.32
CA ILE A 78 15.98 -20.30 -3.85
C ILE A 78 17.08 -20.12 -2.81
N ARG A 79 18.33 -20.26 -3.24
CA ARG A 79 19.51 -20.04 -2.40
C ARG A 79 20.18 -18.73 -2.78
N VAL A 80 20.19 -17.79 -1.84
CA VAL A 80 20.77 -16.46 -2.01
C VAL A 80 22.13 -16.43 -1.35
N ILE A 81 23.17 -15.94 -2.05
CA ILE A 81 24.56 -16.03 -1.61
C ILE A 81 25.20 -14.64 -1.60
N ARG A 82 25.79 -14.29 -0.45
CA ARG A 82 26.56 -13.07 -0.20
C ARG A 82 28.06 -13.28 -0.41
N GLY A 83 28.86 -12.25 -0.14
CA GLY A 83 30.30 -12.37 0.03
C GLY A 83 30.70 -13.50 0.99
N ASN A 84 31.88 -14.09 0.80
CA ASN A 84 32.39 -15.25 1.57
C ASN A 84 31.61 -16.57 1.41
N GLN A 85 30.79 -16.74 0.36
CA GLN A 85 29.98 -17.94 0.12
C GLN A 85 28.91 -18.21 1.20
N ASP A 86 28.59 -17.20 2.01
CA ASP A 86 27.52 -17.28 2.99
C ASP A 86 26.16 -17.28 2.28
N GLY A 87 25.34 -18.30 2.52
CA GLY A 87 24.14 -18.55 1.72
C GLY A 87 22.89 -18.83 2.55
N PHE A 88 21.78 -18.24 2.15
CA PHE A 88 20.46 -18.33 2.76
C PHE A 88 19.53 -19.14 1.86
N GLN A 89 18.78 -20.08 2.41
CA GLN A 89 17.84 -20.91 1.68
C GLN A 89 16.40 -20.49 1.98
N LEU A 90 15.70 -20.00 0.98
CA LEU A 90 14.31 -19.59 1.11
C LEU A 90 13.40 -20.58 0.40
N LEU A 91 12.25 -20.87 1.01
CA LEU A 91 11.13 -21.51 0.33
C LEU A 91 10.61 -20.58 -0.78
N VAL A 92 10.41 -21.10 -1.98
CA VAL A 92 9.69 -20.44 -3.06
C VAL A 92 8.28 -21.03 -3.10
N ILE A 93 7.27 -20.17 -2.94
CA ILE A 93 5.87 -20.56 -3.02
C ILE A 93 5.39 -20.31 -4.45
N PRO A 94 4.78 -21.30 -5.14
CA PRO A 94 4.25 -21.10 -6.49
C PRO A 94 3.35 -19.87 -6.58
N PRO A 95 3.47 -19.03 -7.62
CA PRO A 95 2.76 -17.75 -7.70
C PRO A 95 1.23 -17.91 -7.73
N ASP A 96 0.74 -19.04 -8.21
CA ASP A 96 -0.68 -19.44 -8.25
C ASP A 96 -1.22 -20.04 -6.94
N THR A 97 -0.36 -20.21 -5.92
CA THR A 97 -0.77 -20.69 -4.59
C THR A 97 -1.77 -19.72 -3.97
N THR A 98 -2.89 -20.21 -3.46
CA THR A 98 -3.88 -19.36 -2.80
C THR A 98 -3.30 -18.68 -1.55
N GLY A 99 -3.82 -17.49 -1.23
CA GLY A 99 -3.40 -16.69 -0.07
C GLY A 99 -3.20 -17.47 1.23
N PRO A 100 -4.14 -18.32 1.70
CA PRO A 100 -4.02 -18.96 3.01
C PRO A 100 -2.93 -20.02 3.02
N ILE A 101 -2.80 -20.76 1.91
CA ILE A 101 -1.80 -21.80 1.73
C ILE A 101 -0.41 -21.14 1.68
N ALA A 102 -0.28 -20.04 0.93
CA ALA A 102 0.95 -19.28 0.85
C ALA A 102 1.34 -18.70 2.23
N ALA A 103 0.40 -18.10 2.97
CA ALA A 103 0.66 -17.55 4.30
C ALA A 103 1.15 -18.62 5.28
N ALA A 104 0.43 -19.74 5.33
CA ALA A 104 0.78 -20.85 6.20
C ALA A 104 2.18 -21.40 5.86
N ALA A 105 2.50 -21.48 4.56
CA ALA A 105 3.80 -21.91 4.10
C ALA A 105 4.92 -20.92 4.48
N MET A 106 4.70 -19.61 4.28
CA MET A 106 5.65 -18.56 4.69
C MET A 106 5.91 -18.55 6.19
N ARG A 107 4.85 -18.63 7.01
CA ARG A 107 4.96 -18.68 8.48
C ARG A 107 5.70 -19.92 8.96
N THR A 108 5.43 -21.07 8.35
CA THR A 108 6.08 -22.33 8.72
C THR A 108 7.56 -22.30 8.36
N ALA A 109 7.90 -21.78 7.17
CA ALA A 109 9.28 -21.70 6.68
C ALA A 109 10.15 -20.74 7.51
N ALA A 110 9.60 -19.60 7.94
CA ALA A 110 10.34 -18.60 8.72
C ALA A 110 10.31 -18.83 10.25
N ARG A 111 9.79 -19.97 10.72
CA ARG A 111 9.77 -20.29 12.15
C ARG A 111 11.18 -20.69 12.60
N THR A 112 11.69 -20.05 13.66
CA THR A 112 12.97 -20.42 14.28
C THR A 112 13.02 -21.92 14.60
N GLY A 113 14.10 -22.59 14.19
CA GLY A 113 14.26 -24.04 14.36
C GLY A 113 13.33 -24.90 13.49
N ASN A 114 12.77 -24.36 12.40
CA ASN A 114 12.02 -25.17 11.44
C ASN A 114 12.93 -26.23 10.79
N THR A 115 12.57 -27.50 10.94
CA THR A 115 13.29 -28.62 10.32
C THR A 115 12.60 -29.14 9.05
N MET A 116 11.40 -28.66 8.71
CA MET A 116 10.65 -29.12 7.54
C MET A 116 11.28 -28.58 6.25
N SER A 117 11.33 -29.42 5.21
CA SER A 117 11.72 -29.04 3.86
C SER A 117 10.63 -28.21 3.15
N ALA A 118 11.00 -27.55 2.06
CA ALA A 118 10.08 -26.74 1.26
C ALA A 118 8.85 -27.54 0.77
N ASN A 119 9.07 -28.75 0.24
CA ASN A 119 7.98 -29.60 -0.24
C ASN A 119 7.07 -30.08 0.90
N GLU A 120 7.61 -30.47 2.05
CA GLU A 120 6.79 -30.86 3.20
C GLU A 120 5.91 -29.72 3.71
N ILE A 121 6.46 -28.49 3.71
CA ILE A 121 5.70 -27.29 4.07
C ILE A 121 4.57 -27.07 3.08
N LEU A 122 4.87 -27.08 1.77
CA LEU A 122 3.85 -26.90 0.74
C LEU A 122 2.78 -28.01 0.83
N THR A 123 3.14 -29.29 0.86
CA THR A 123 2.18 -30.40 0.96
C THR A 123 1.29 -30.28 2.20
N ARG A 124 1.86 -29.90 3.35
CA ARG A 124 1.11 -29.72 4.59
C ARG A 124 0.16 -28.53 4.51
N CYS A 125 0.59 -27.42 3.91
CA CYS A 125 -0.24 -26.22 3.77
C CYS A 125 -1.34 -26.38 2.71
N HIS A 126 -1.13 -27.21 1.68
CA HIS A 126 -2.16 -27.56 0.69
C HIS A 126 -3.25 -28.48 1.25
N SER A 127 -3.05 -29.07 2.43
CA SER A 127 -4.08 -29.81 3.16
C SER A 127 -4.83 -28.85 4.09
N PRO A 128 -6.12 -28.54 3.86
CA PRO A 128 -6.83 -27.52 4.60
C PRO A 128 -7.11 -27.99 6.03
N ALA A 129 -6.28 -27.55 6.98
CA ALA A 129 -6.69 -27.41 8.36
C ALA A 129 -7.09 -25.93 8.56
N PRO A 130 -8.38 -25.60 8.77
CA PRO A 130 -8.75 -24.25 9.14
C PRO A 130 -8.06 -23.89 10.46
N ALA A 131 -7.54 -22.67 10.56
CA ALA A 131 -7.11 -22.11 11.84
C ALA A 131 -8.31 -22.11 12.80
N ALA A 132 -8.39 -23.12 13.67
CA ALA A 132 -9.49 -23.27 14.60
C ALA A 132 -9.48 -22.09 15.59
N GLY A 133 -10.54 -21.27 15.57
CA GLY A 133 -10.89 -20.34 16.64
C GLY A 133 -10.99 -18.85 16.30
N THR A 134 -10.72 -18.41 15.08
CA THR A 134 -10.98 -17.01 14.67
C THR A 134 -12.42 -16.82 14.20
N GLY A 135 -13.08 -15.73 14.58
CA GLY A 135 -14.48 -15.44 14.21
C GLY A 135 -14.68 -14.02 13.69
N ILE A 136 -15.57 -13.83 12.71
CA ILE A 136 -15.98 -12.50 12.24
C ILE A 136 -17.30 -12.12 12.90
N ARG A 137 -17.38 -10.92 13.46
CA ARG A 137 -18.60 -10.36 14.05
C ARG A 137 -18.74 -8.87 13.76
N ARG A 138 -19.95 -8.33 13.95
CA ARG A 138 -20.18 -6.88 13.88
C ARG A 138 -19.29 -6.13 14.87
N TYR A 139 -18.83 -4.96 14.43
CA TYR A 139 -18.15 -3.98 15.27
C TYR A 139 -19.03 -3.57 16.45
N ARG A 140 -18.40 -3.37 17.61
CA ARG A 140 -19.00 -2.88 18.85
C ARG A 140 -18.12 -1.75 19.40
N ASP A 141 -18.69 -0.90 20.25
CA ASP A 141 -17.93 0.20 20.88
C ASP A 141 -16.71 -0.27 21.68
N SER A 142 -16.75 -1.50 22.21
CA SER A 142 -15.61 -2.12 22.89
C SER A 142 -14.41 -2.39 21.96
N ASP A 143 -14.62 -2.44 20.65
CA ASP A 143 -13.56 -2.68 19.67
C ASP A 143 -12.85 -1.39 19.25
N ARG A 144 -13.40 -0.23 19.61
CA ARG A 144 -12.99 1.09 19.10
C ARG A 144 -11.49 1.33 19.21
N GLU A 145 -10.93 1.12 20.39
CA GLU A 145 -9.50 1.32 20.64
C GLU A 145 -8.63 0.37 19.80
N SER A 146 -9.04 -0.90 19.66
CA SER A 146 -8.33 -1.87 18.82
C SER A 146 -8.40 -1.51 17.35
N VAL A 147 -9.57 -1.05 16.86
CA VAL A 147 -9.74 -0.63 15.46
C VAL A 147 -8.94 0.64 15.16
N LEU A 148 -8.93 1.62 16.07
CA LEU A 148 -8.06 2.80 15.95
C LEU A 148 -6.58 2.40 15.90
N ALA A 149 -6.14 1.45 16.73
CA ALA A 149 -4.78 0.92 16.70
C ALA A 149 -4.45 0.12 15.43
N LEU A 150 -5.44 -0.46 14.75
CA LEU A 150 -5.26 -1.08 13.43
C LEU A 150 -5.12 -0.03 12.33
N ILE A 151 -5.96 1.02 12.36
CA ILE A 151 -5.90 2.13 11.41
C ILE A 151 -4.55 2.86 11.53
N ASP A 152 -4.14 3.19 12.76
CA ASP A 152 -2.89 3.91 13.02
C ASP A 152 -1.65 3.09 12.66
N ALA A 153 -1.73 1.76 12.68
CA ALA A 153 -0.63 0.88 12.25
C ALA A 153 -0.39 0.94 10.73
N ASP A 154 -1.43 1.25 9.95
CA ASP A 154 -1.37 1.35 8.48
C ASP A 154 -1.17 2.81 7.99
N ARG A 155 -0.98 3.75 8.91
CA ARG A 155 -0.87 5.19 8.64
C ARG A 155 0.38 5.54 7.84
N LEU A 156 0.25 6.42 6.85
CA LEU A 156 1.40 6.93 6.10
C LEU A 156 2.23 7.92 6.93
N PRO A 157 3.56 7.96 6.77
CA PRO A 157 4.40 8.92 7.46
C PRO A 157 3.93 10.36 7.25
N GLY A 158 3.82 11.13 8.32
CA GLY A 158 3.37 12.52 8.29
C GLY A 158 1.87 12.68 8.54
N GLN A 159 1.01 11.71 8.18
CA GLN A 159 -0.43 11.81 8.48
C GLN A 159 -0.69 11.89 9.99
N PRO A 160 -1.71 12.62 10.47
CA PRO A 160 -2.12 12.59 11.88
C PRO A 160 -2.77 11.25 12.25
N SER A 161 -2.75 10.89 13.53
CA SER A 161 -3.47 9.71 14.03
C SER A 161 -4.98 9.82 13.77
N CYS A 162 -5.63 8.68 13.53
CA CYS A 162 -7.07 8.63 13.36
C CYS A 162 -7.76 9.02 14.67
N ARG A 163 -8.56 10.08 14.64
CA ARG A 163 -9.31 10.53 15.81
C ARG A 163 -10.59 9.67 15.97
N PRO A 164 -11.00 9.32 17.21
CA PRO A 164 -12.20 8.51 17.44
C PRO A 164 -13.45 9.02 16.74
N GLU A 165 -13.60 10.34 16.62
CA GLU A 165 -14.76 10.97 15.98
C GLU A 165 -14.84 10.67 14.48
N LEU A 166 -13.68 10.51 13.81
CA LEU A 166 -13.62 10.15 12.39
C LEU A 166 -14.07 8.71 12.17
N LEU A 167 -13.66 7.79 13.05
CA LEU A 167 -14.13 6.41 13.02
C LEU A 167 -15.64 6.34 13.31
N ASP A 168 -16.13 7.09 14.30
CA ASP A 168 -17.55 7.13 14.65
C ASP A 168 -18.42 7.64 13.49
N GLN A 169 -17.97 8.69 12.77
CA GLN A 169 -18.64 9.19 11.56
C GLN A 169 -18.65 8.15 10.46
N ALA A 170 -17.51 7.51 10.18
CA ALA A 170 -17.40 6.49 9.16
C ALA A 170 -18.27 5.26 9.46
N VAL A 171 -18.36 4.83 10.73
CA VAL A 171 -19.28 3.75 11.15
C VAL A 171 -20.74 4.20 11.00
N ALA A 172 -21.05 5.47 11.23
CA ALA A 172 -22.39 6.02 11.03
C ALA A 172 -22.77 6.22 9.54
N GLY A 173 -21.80 6.11 8.62
CA GLY A 173 -22.02 6.36 7.20
C GLY A 173 -21.99 7.83 6.81
N THR A 174 -21.20 8.64 7.51
CA THR A 174 -21.02 10.07 7.24
C THR A 174 -19.54 10.44 7.19
N SER A 175 -19.23 11.55 6.52
CA SER A 175 -17.90 12.15 6.54
C SER A 175 -18.02 13.67 6.38
N HIS A 176 -17.44 14.43 7.30
CA HIS A 176 -17.36 15.88 7.16
C HIS A 176 -16.35 16.33 6.09
N ARG A 177 -15.39 15.47 5.73
CA ARG A 177 -14.33 15.80 4.77
C ARG A 177 -14.67 15.38 3.34
N GLU A 178 -15.38 14.27 3.19
CA GLU A 178 -15.76 13.69 1.90
C GLU A 178 -17.26 13.36 1.93
N PRO A 179 -18.18 14.34 1.84
CA PRO A 179 -19.60 14.06 1.98
C PRO A 179 -20.17 13.21 0.84
N ASP A 180 -19.68 13.39 -0.39
CA ASP A 180 -20.28 12.80 -1.59
C ASP A 180 -20.15 11.27 -1.68
N PRO A 181 -18.96 10.64 -1.45
CA PRO A 181 -18.84 9.18 -1.48
C PRO A 181 -19.75 8.45 -0.47
N TRP A 182 -20.08 9.11 0.64
CA TRP A 182 -20.91 8.56 1.70
C TRP A 182 -22.41 8.80 1.48
N ALA A 183 -22.78 9.78 0.65
CA ALA A 183 -24.18 10.10 0.35
C ALA A 183 -24.84 9.02 -0.53
N ASP A 184 -24.07 8.38 -1.41
CA ASP A 184 -24.56 7.46 -2.44
C ASP A 184 -24.58 5.98 -2.01
N ILE A 185 -24.20 5.68 -0.77
CA ILE A 185 -24.18 4.31 -0.24
C ILE A 185 -25.34 4.05 0.74
N GLU A 186 -25.76 2.79 0.82
CA GLU A 186 -26.53 2.26 1.95
C GLU A 186 -25.67 2.34 3.23
N HIS A 187 -26.31 2.26 4.40
CA HIS A 187 -25.59 2.36 5.68
C HIS A 187 -24.46 1.32 5.75
N PRO A 188 -23.21 1.75 6.04
CA PRO A 188 -22.06 0.89 5.99
C PRO A 188 -22.12 -0.21 7.06
N ARG A 189 -21.62 -1.38 6.70
CA ARG A 189 -21.48 -2.51 7.61
C ARG A 189 -20.01 -2.62 7.99
N THR A 190 -19.74 -2.40 9.27
CA THR A 190 -18.40 -2.59 9.84
C THR A 190 -18.35 -3.89 10.65
N VAL A 191 -17.39 -4.75 10.32
CA VAL A 191 -17.13 -6.01 11.03
C VAL A 191 -15.69 -6.09 11.47
N VAL A 192 -15.46 -6.85 12.52
CA VAL A 192 -14.14 -7.15 13.07
C VAL A 192 -13.87 -8.64 13.02
N LEU A 193 -12.61 -9.00 12.75
CA LEU A 193 -12.11 -10.36 12.94
C LEU A 193 -11.51 -10.43 14.35
N VAL A 194 -11.97 -11.41 15.14
CA VAL A 194 -11.46 -11.68 16.47
C VAL A 194 -10.64 -12.97 16.50
N ASP A 195 -9.55 -12.94 17.26
CA ASP A 195 -8.75 -14.12 17.57
C ASP A 195 -9.47 -15.05 18.58
N PRO A 196 -8.95 -16.27 18.83
CA PRO A 196 -9.53 -17.18 19.82
C PRO A 196 -9.56 -16.63 21.25
N GLY A 197 -8.72 -15.63 21.56
CA GLY A 197 -8.69 -14.92 22.83
C GLY A 197 -9.72 -13.78 22.93
N GLY A 198 -10.45 -13.50 21.84
CA GLY A 198 -11.45 -12.44 21.76
C GLY A 198 -10.89 -11.07 21.38
N HIS A 199 -9.61 -10.95 21.06
CA HIS A 199 -8.99 -9.69 20.65
C HIS A 199 -9.28 -9.37 19.18
N THR A 200 -9.57 -8.10 18.89
CA THR A 200 -9.76 -7.63 17.52
C THR A 200 -8.41 -7.56 16.79
N VAL A 201 -8.28 -8.37 15.74
CA VAL A 201 -7.04 -8.48 14.93
C VAL A 201 -7.17 -7.88 13.54
N GLY A 202 -8.39 -7.57 13.11
CA GLY A 202 -8.65 -6.91 11.83
C GLY A 202 -10.05 -6.31 11.76
N ALA A 203 -10.26 -5.36 10.86
CA ALA A 203 -11.54 -4.71 10.61
C ALA A 203 -11.74 -4.41 9.13
N VAL A 204 -12.98 -4.51 8.67
CA VAL A 204 -13.39 -4.10 7.32
C VAL A 204 -14.74 -3.41 7.38
N SER A 205 -14.89 -2.37 6.58
CA SER A 205 -16.16 -1.70 6.33
C SER A 205 -16.53 -1.78 4.86
N TYR A 206 -17.79 -2.09 4.60
CA TYR A 206 -18.31 -2.27 3.25
C TYR A 206 -19.77 -1.82 3.18
N ALA A 207 -20.18 -1.39 1.99
CA ALA A 207 -21.53 -0.92 1.73
C ALA A 207 -21.95 -1.27 0.29
N VAL A 208 -23.23 -1.16 -0.01
CA VAL A 208 -23.76 -1.25 -1.37
C VAL A 208 -24.20 0.16 -1.77
N ASN A 209 -24.04 0.54 -3.04
CA ASN A 209 -24.61 1.80 -3.53
C ASN A 209 -26.14 1.80 -3.32
N ARG A 210 -26.74 2.96 -3.11
CA ARG A 210 -28.21 3.09 -2.94
C ARG A 210 -28.98 2.64 -4.18
N ASP A 211 -28.42 2.87 -5.36
CA ASP A 211 -28.94 2.38 -6.65
C ASP A 211 -28.67 0.87 -6.89
N ARG A 212 -27.92 0.23 -5.98
CA ARG A 212 -27.47 -1.17 -6.00
C ARG A 212 -26.61 -1.55 -7.20
N SER A 213 -26.03 -0.58 -7.90
CA SER A 213 -25.20 -0.80 -9.09
C SER A 213 -23.86 -1.45 -8.78
N ALA A 214 -23.27 -1.17 -7.61
CA ALA A 214 -21.98 -1.69 -7.19
C ALA A 214 -21.92 -1.99 -5.69
N GLY A 215 -21.00 -2.87 -5.31
CA GLY A 215 -20.54 -3.02 -3.94
C GLY A 215 -19.30 -2.15 -3.68
N GLN A 216 -19.10 -1.74 -2.43
CA GLN A 216 -17.96 -0.95 -2.01
C GLN A 216 -17.32 -1.58 -0.78
N ILE A 217 -16.00 -1.82 -0.82
CA ILE A 217 -15.16 -2.01 0.35
C ILE A 217 -14.58 -0.63 0.65
N LEU A 218 -15.08 0.02 1.70
CA LEU A 218 -14.74 1.39 2.05
C LEU A 218 -13.29 1.46 2.54
N TRP A 219 -12.96 0.62 3.51
CA TRP A 219 -11.63 0.50 4.12
C TRP A 219 -11.46 -0.89 4.76
N LEU A 220 -10.20 -1.31 4.89
CA LEU A 220 -9.81 -2.58 5.50
C LEU A 220 -8.47 -2.43 6.20
N HIS A 221 -8.36 -2.92 7.43
CA HIS A 221 -7.13 -2.91 8.23
C HIS A 221 -6.91 -4.28 8.88
N GLY A 222 -5.74 -4.86 8.65
CA GLY A 222 -5.39 -6.22 9.10
C GLY A 222 -3.90 -6.41 9.39
N ARG A 223 -3.15 -5.31 9.56
CA ARG A 223 -1.70 -5.29 9.80
C ARG A 223 -0.86 -6.10 8.81
N GLU A 224 -1.34 -6.16 7.56
CA GLU A 224 -0.73 -6.99 6.51
C GLU A 224 -0.58 -8.48 6.89
N ILE A 225 -1.43 -8.97 7.79
CA ILE A 225 -1.53 -10.39 8.12
C ILE A 225 -2.45 -11.05 7.08
N LEU A 226 -1.87 -11.86 6.20
CA LEU A 226 -2.55 -12.47 5.06
C LEU A 226 -3.87 -13.17 5.43
N ASP A 227 -3.86 -14.04 6.44
CA ASP A 227 -5.07 -14.76 6.89
C ASP A 227 -6.17 -13.80 7.37
N VAL A 228 -5.80 -12.69 8.02
CA VAL A 228 -6.75 -11.68 8.51
C VAL A 228 -7.34 -10.91 7.33
N VAL A 229 -6.48 -10.40 6.46
CA VAL A 229 -6.87 -9.60 5.30
C VAL A 229 -7.76 -10.43 4.37
N GLU A 230 -7.38 -11.67 4.06
CA GLU A 230 -8.16 -12.55 3.21
C GLU A 230 -9.50 -12.92 3.82
N ALA A 231 -9.55 -13.26 5.10
CA ALA A 231 -10.82 -13.54 5.78
C ALA A 231 -11.77 -12.33 5.70
N LEU A 232 -11.25 -11.11 5.86
CA LEU A 232 -12.03 -9.87 5.75
C LEU A 232 -12.48 -9.58 4.31
N VAL A 233 -11.59 -9.72 3.31
CA VAL A 233 -11.94 -9.53 1.88
C VAL A 233 -12.97 -10.56 1.44
N SER A 234 -12.75 -11.85 1.73
CA SER A 234 -13.69 -12.92 1.40
C SER A 234 -15.04 -12.73 2.11
N HIS A 235 -15.05 -12.26 3.35
CA HIS A 235 -16.29 -11.94 4.05
C HIS A 235 -17.04 -10.79 3.37
N ALA A 236 -16.36 -9.67 3.09
CA ALA A 236 -16.98 -8.53 2.42
C ALA A 236 -17.56 -8.92 1.05
N LEU A 237 -16.82 -9.68 0.24
CA LEU A 237 -17.29 -10.15 -1.08
C LEU A 237 -18.52 -11.07 -0.97
N ARG A 238 -18.55 -12.01 0.00
CA ARG A 238 -19.74 -12.85 0.21
C ARG A 238 -20.97 -12.03 0.60
N GLU A 239 -20.79 -11.03 1.45
CA GLU A 239 -21.89 -10.18 1.94
C GLU A 239 -22.38 -9.16 0.89
N LEU A 240 -21.49 -8.68 0.03
CA LEU A 240 -21.85 -7.81 -1.10
C LEU A 240 -22.58 -8.59 -2.21
N GLY A 241 -22.40 -9.92 -2.25
CA GLY A 241 -23.02 -10.84 -3.20
C GLY A 241 -22.32 -10.86 -4.56
N GLY A 242 -22.67 -11.86 -5.38
CA GLY A 242 -22.22 -11.96 -6.78
C GLY A 242 -23.06 -11.09 -7.74
N GLY A 243 -22.57 -10.90 -8.97
CA GLY A 243 -23.37 -10.31 -10.05
C GLY A 243 -23.28 -8.80 -10.24
N LYS A 244 -22.36 -8.11 -9.56
CA LYS A 244 -22.10 -6.66 -9.72
C LYS A 244 -20.62 -6.33 -9.51
N PRO A 245 -20.12 -5.21 -10.06
CA PRO A 245 -18.78 -4.75 -9.77
C PRO A 245 -18.62 -4.40 -8.28
N VAL A 246 -17.41 -4.60 -7.76
CA VAL A 246 -17.03 -4.19 -6.41
C VAL A 246 -15.84 -3.24 -6.49
N HIS A 247 -15.96 -2.06 -5.89
CA HIS A 247 -14.85 -1.12 -5.75
C HIS A 247 -14.26 -1.26 -4.35
N ALA A 248 -12.94 -1.18 -4.22
CA ALA A 248 -12.26 -1.25 -2.92
C ALA A 248 -11.36 -0.04 -2.67
N PHE A 249 -11.28 0.33 -1.40
CA PHE A 249 -10.66 1.55 -0.89
C PHE A 249 -11.33 2.79 -1.46
N THR A 250 -12.64 2.91 -1.24
CA THR A 250 -13.47 4.01 -1.76
C THR A 250 -13.76 5.11 -0.74
N ALA A 251 -13.25 5.00 0.50
CA ALA A 251 -13.35 6.05 1.50
C ALA A 251 -12.07 6.17 2.34
N ALA A 252 -11.73 7.39 2.76
CA ALA A 252 -10.65 7.64 3.70
C ALA A 252 -11.18 7.77 5.14
N LEU A 253 -10.51 7.12 6.10
CA LEU A 253 -10.81 7.22 7.54
C LEU A 253 -10.06 8.37 8.25
N GLY A 254 -9.28 9.16 7.51
CA GLY A 254 -8.40 10.18 8.06
C GLY A 254 -8.06 11.26 7.03
N LEU A 255 -6.85 11.81 7.11
CA LEU A 255 -6.36 12.75 6.11
C LEU A 255 -5.76 11.99 4.92
N GLY A 256 -6.42 12.00 3.78
CA GLY A 256 -5.86 11.48 2.53
C GLY A 256 -6.92 11.02 1.54
N LEU A 257 -6.47 10.31 0.51
CA LEU A 257 -7.31 9.80 -0.56
C LEU A 257 -7.89 8.43 -0.22
N ALA A 258 -9.08 8.15 -0.75
CA ALA A 258 -9.65 6.83 -0.84
C ALA A 258 -8.79 5.91 -1.75
N ALA A 259 -7.73 5.33 -1.17
CA ALA A 259 -6.79 4.46 -1.86
C ALA A 259 -5.96 3.63 -0.86
N LEU A 260 -5.44 2.49 -1.33
CA LEU A 260 -4.51 1.64 -0.59
C LEU A 260 -3.05 2.07 -0.85
N PRO A 261 -2.23 2.34 0.18
CA PRO A 261 -0.79 2.54 0.02
C PRO A 261 -0.09 1.21 -0.31
N THR A 262 0.14 0.95 -1.60
CA THR A 262 0.51 -0.37 -2.11
C THR A 262 1.93 -0.82 -1.76
N GLY A 263 2.86 0.11 -1.54
CA GLY A 263 4.23 -0.19 -1.13
C GLY A 263 4.31 -0.67 0.32
N ARG A 264 3.55 -0.04 1.22
CA ARG A 264 3.46 -0.43 2.64
C ARG A 264 2.45 -1.52 2.90
N ARG A 265 1.49 -1.72 2.00
CA ARG A 265 0.45 -2.75 2.12
C ARG A 265 0.46 -3.80 1.00
N PRO A 266 1.60 -4.50 0.81
CA PRO A 266 1.77 -5.44 -0.30
C PRO A 266 0.94 -6.72 -0.14
N VAL A 267 0.61 -7.13 1.08
CA VAL A 267 -0.24 -8.30 1.34
C VAL A 267 -1.69 -7.97 1.01
N THR A 268 -2.18 -6.82 1.48
CA THR A 268 -3.53 -6.36 1.13
C THR A 268 -3.71 -6.20 -0.36
N ARG A 269 -2.73 -5.58 -1.04
CA ARG A 269 -2.72 -5.49 -2.51
C ARG A 269 -2.81 -6.88 -3.15
N LYS A 270 -1.93 -7.81 -2.75
CA LYS A 270 -1.87 -9.14 -3.33
C LYS A 270 -3.19 -9.91 -3.13
N VAL A 271 -3.82 -9.81 -1.96
CA VAL A 271 -5.12 -10.44 -1.69
C VAL A 271 -6.23 -9.89 -2.59
N LEU A 272 -6.28 -8.57 -2.81
CA LEU A 272 -7.24 -7.96 -3.71
C LEU A 272 -7.03 -8.44 -5.15
N GLU A 273 -5.79 -8.45 -5.64
CA GLU A 273 -5.45 -8.93 -6.98
C GLU A 273 -5.88 -10.40 -7.17
N HIS A 274 -5.62 -11.28 -6.20
CA HIS A 274 -6.08 -12.68 -6.23
C HIS A 274 -7.60 -12.81 -6.16
N ALA A 275 -8.28 -11.89 -5.49
CA ALA A 275 -9.74 -11.83 -5.47
C ALA A 275 -10.35 -11.29 -6.78
N GLY A 276 -9.52 -10.94 -7.77
CA GLY A 276 -9.93 -10.46 -9.09
C GLY A 276 -10.09 -8.95 -9.20
N PHE A 277 -9.52 -8.18 -8.27
CA PHE A 277 -9.47 -6.73 -8.37
C PHE A 277 -8.30 -6.27 -9.26
N GLY A 278 -8.57 -5.35 -10.17
CA GLY A 278 -7.57 -4.57 -10.89
C GLY A 278 -7.42 -3.15 -10.34
N ALA A 279 -6.29 -2.51 -10.62
CA ALA A 279 -6.11 -1.09 -10.33
C ALA A 279 -7.13 -0.24 -11.11
N ARG A 280 -7.68 0.79 -10.45
CA ARG A 280 -8.65 1.72 -11.03
C ARG A 280 -8.05 3.11 -11.19
N ASN A 281 -7.60 3.70 -10.09
CA ASN A 281 -6.94 5.01 -10.06
C ASN A 281 -5.63 4.89 -9.28
N SER A 282 -4.62 5.66 -9.67
CA SER A 282 -3.30 5.72 -9.05
C SER A 282 -2.92 7.14 -8.65
N TRP A 283 -2.22 7.25 -7.51
CA TRP A 283 -1.63 8.48 -7.02
C TRP A 283 -0.30 8.19 -6.34
N ARG A 284 0.57 9.18 -6.29
CA ARG A 284 1.84 9.15 -5.55
C ARG A 284 1.69 9.98 -4.27
N TYR A 285 2.17 9.44 -3.16
CA TYR A 285 2.26 10.14 -1.89
C TYR A 285 3.67 10.67 -1.68
N LEU A 286 3.82 11.99 -1.70
CA LEU A 286 5.08 12.68 -1.52
C LEU A 286 5.10 13.37 -0.16
N ARG A 287 6.26 13.35 0.51
CA ARG A 287 6.47 14.03 1.79
C ARG A 287 7.76 14.82 1.81
N ARG A 288 7.71 15.99 2.42
CA ARG A 288 8.86 16.84 2.73
C ARG A 288 8.86 17.21 4.21
N VAL A 289 10.03 17.09 4.85
CA VAL A 289 10.24 17.47 6.27
C VAL A 289 11.15 18.69 6.44
N THR A 290 11.80 19.10 5.35
CA THR A 290 12.68 20.27 5.31
C THR A 290 11.96 21.47 4.69
N SER A 291 12.56 22.65 4.81
CA SER A 291 12.08 23.83 4.08
C SER A 291 12.27 23.65 2.58
N CYS A 292 11.46 24.34 1.79
CA CYS A 292 11.63 24.38 0.35
C CYS A 292 12.85 25.25 0.01
N GLU A 293 13.87 24.68 -0.65
CA GLU A 293 15.10 25.39 -1.03
C GLU A 293 15.16 25.74 -2.53
N LEU A 294 14.00 25.78 -3.21
CA LEU A 294 13.96 26.21 -4.61
C LEU A 294 14.51 27.64 -4.75
N ALA A 295 15.27 27.87 -5.82
CA ALA A 295 15.74 29.22 -6.14
C ALA A 295 14.54 30.12 -6.48
N ALA A 296 14.47 31.29 -5.82
CA ALA A 296 13.45 32.29 -6.09
C ALA A 296 13.50 32.69 -7.57
N THR A 297 12.36 32.55 -8.26
CA THR A 297 12.20 32.99 -9.65
C THR A 297 11.56 34.38 -9.68
N THR A 298 11.93 35.19 -10.67
CA THR A 298 11.19 36.41 -11.03
C THR A 298 9.91 36.02 -11.76
N CYS A 299 8.98 35.38 -11.04
CA CYS A 299 7.68 34.96 -11.54
C CYS A 299 6.58 35.97 -11.14
N PRO A 300 5.40 35.98 -11.80
CA PRO A 300 4.34 36.92 -11.47
C PRO A 300 3.91 36.76 -10.01
N LEU A 301 3.34 37.84 -9.44
CA LEU A 301 3.02 37.90 -8.02
C LEU A 301 1.93 36.88 -7.69
N VAL A 302 2.27 35.83 -6.94
CA VAL A 302 1.30 34.85 -6.44
C VAL A 302 0.37 35.55 -5.46
N GLU A 303 -0.94 35.43 -5.69
CA GLU A 303 -1.97 35.87 -4.76
C GLU A 303 -2.36 34.72 -3.82
N VAL A 304 -2.50 35.03 -2.53
CA VAL A 304 -2.93 34.07 -1.50
C VAL A 304 -4.35 34.46 -1.08
N VAL A 305 -5.33 33.64 -1.42
CA VAL A 305 -6.75 33.87 -1.14
C VAL A 305 -7.22 32.86 -0.09
N ALA A 306 -8.00 33.27 0.89
CA ALA A 306 -8.56 32.34 1.87
C ALA A 306 -9.52 31.34 1.19
N SER A 307 -9.39 30.05 1.52
CA SER A 307 -10.28 28.98 1.04
C SER A 307 -11.05 28.37 2.21
N THR A 308 -12.30 27.99 1.97
CA THR A 308 -13.17 27.30 2.93
C THR A 308 -13.34 25.81 2.62
N ALA A 309 -12.93 25.35 1.42
CA ALA A 309 -13.11 23.98 0.96
C ALA A 309 -11.92 23.54 0.09
N PRO A 310 -10.87 22.91 0.65
CA PRO A 310 -10.63 22.73 2.09
C PRO A 310 -10.27 24.05 2.80
N PRO A 311 -10.49 24.14 4.13
CA PRO A 311 -10.03 25.29 4.92
C PRO A 311 -8.52 25.53 4.75
N GLY A 312 -8.15 26.75 4.37
CA GLY A 312 -6.74 27.12 4.15
C GLY A 312 -6.62 28.27 3.16
N TRP A 313 -5.73 28.11 2.17
CA TRP A 313 -5.38 29.15 1.21
C TRP A 313 -5.29 28.60 -0.21
N TRP A 314 -5.90 29.31 -1.15
CA TRP A 314 -5.76 29.11 -2.58
C TRP A 314 -4.70 30.07 -3.11
N LEU A 315 -3.65 29.51 -3.70
CA LEU A 315 -2.53 30.22 -4.31
C LEU A 315 -2.71 30.19 -5.81
N LYS A 316 -2.80 31.39 -6.40
CA LYS A 316 -3.01 31.58 -7.84
C LYS A 316 -2.16 32.70 -8.39
N VAL A 317 -2.04 32.78 -9.71
CA VAL A 317 -1.37 33.90 -10.37
C VAL A 317 -2.26 35.14 -10.31
N ARG A 318 -1.69 36.27 -9.90
CA ARG A 318 -2.40 37.55 -9.96
C ARG A 318 -2.79 37.88 -11.41
N ASP A 319 -4.06 38.22 -11.59
CA ASP A 319 -4.67 38.60 -12.87
C ASP A 319 -4.76 37.46 -13.92
N ASP A 320 -4.50 36.20 -13.53
CA ASP A 320 -4.69 35.02 -14.37
C ASP A 320 -5.17 33.81 -13.55
N ASP A 321 -6.49 33.70 -13.44
CA ASP A 321 -7.17 32.59 -12.76
C ASP A 321 -7.12 31.27 -13.55
N SER A 322 -6.42 31.21 -14.69
CA SER A 322 -6.37 30.02 -15.57
C SER A 322 -4.99 29.39 -15.71
N ALA A 323 -3.93 30.05 -15.23
CA ALA A 323 -2.55 29.63 -15.46
C ALA A 323 -2.10 28.42 -14.64
N ALA A 324 -2.25 28.44 -13.32
CA ALA A 324 -1.93 27.34 -12.41
C ALA A 324 -2.46 27.65 -11.01
N GLU A 325 -2.95 26.61 -10.31
CA GLU A 325 -3.57 26.77 -9.00
C GLU A 325 -3.06 25.75 -7.98
N LEU A 326 -2.88 26.19 -6.75
CA LEU A 326 -2.48 25.30 -5.67
C LEU A 326 -3.27 25.64 -4.42
N VAL A 327 -3.87 24.64 -3.79
CA VAL A 327 -4.58 24.83 -2.53
C VAL A 327 -3.75 24.27 -1.40
N VAL A 328 -3.41 25.15 -0.46
CA VAL A 328 -2.75 24.84 0.80
C VAL A 328 -3.83 24.67 1.86
N GLN A 329 -3.90 23.51 2.49
CA GLN A 329 -4.79 23.31 3.63
C GLN A 329 -4.16 23.87 4.92
N GLU A 330 -4.99 24.39 5.82
CA GLU A 330 -4.56 24.76 7.17
C GLU A 330 -3.87 23.56 7.86
N PRO A 331 -2.70 23.76 8.50
CA PRO A 331 -1.94 22.66 9.07
C PRO A 331 -2.72 21.89 10.14
N ILE A 332 -2.71 20.55 10.02
CA ILE A 332 -3.33 19.66 11.01
C ILE A 332 -2.21 19.01 11.82
N ASP A 333 -2.14 19.30 13.12
CA ASP A 333 -1.11 18.76 14.01
C ASP A 333 0.32 19.00 13.48
N GLY A 334 0.56 20.16 12.85
CA GLY A 334 1.85 20.54 12.28
C GLY A 334 2.14 19.98 10.88
N LEU A 335 1.17 19.31 10.24
CA LEU A 335 1.27 18.82 8.85
C LEU A 335 0.54 19.76 7.88
N GLY A 336 1.27 20.31 6.92
CA GLY A 336 0.71 20.98 5.75
C GLY A 336 0.31 20.00 4.65
N VAL A 337 -0.82 20.25 3.98
CA VAL A 337 -1.26 19.48 2.82
C VAL A 337 -1.36 20.38 1.62
N LEU A 338 -0.71 19.96 0.53
CA LEU A 338 -0.85 20.59 -0.77
C LEU A 338 -1.81 19.77 -1.63
N TRP A 339 -2.84 20.44 -2.11
CA TRP A 339 -3.76 19.95 -3.11
C TRP A 339 -3.41 20.63 -4.43
N TRP A 340 -2.82 19.87 -5.34
CA TRP A 340 -2.28 20.37 -6.60
C TRP A 340 -3.36 20.35 -7.69
N PHE A 341 -3.63 21.51 -8.28
CA PHE A 341 -4.47 21.63 -9.47
C PHE A 341 -3.58 22.15 -10.61
N GLY A 342 -3.13 21.24 -11.45
CA GLY A 342 -2.21 21.56 -12.55
C GLY A 342 -2.77 22.65 -13.48
N ALA A 343 -1.86 23.31 -14.21
CA ALA A 343 -2.20 24.32 -15.22
C ALA A 343 -3.30 23.82 -16.17
N ALA A 344 -4.31 24.66 -16.44
CA ALA A 344 -5.31 24.35 -17.46
C ALA A 344 -4.61 24.21 -18.82
N ASP A 345 -4.76 23.04 -19.44
CA ASP A 345 -4.31 22.65 -20.78
C ASP A 345 -3.10 23.42 -21.38
N SER A 346 -1.96 22.74 -21.45
CA SER A 346 -0.83 22.96 -22.38
C SER A 346 0.21 24.08 -22.12
N HIS A 347 0.27 24.69 -20.93
CA HIS A 347 1.43 25.52 -20.53
C HIS A 347 1.90 25.21 -19.11
N ALA A 348 2.61 24.09 -18.91
CA ALA A 348 3.41 23.92 -17.70
C ALA A 348 4.57 24.93 -17.75
N ASP A 349 4.46 26.04 -17.02
CA ASP A 349 5.56 26.99 -16.79
C ASP A 349 6.33 26.57 -15.52
N PRO A 350 7.53 25.97 -15.66
CA PRO A 350 8.28 25.49 -14.50
C PRO A 350 8.70 26.60 -13.54
N ALA A 351 8.80 27.85 -14.00
CA ALA A 351 9.14 28.97 -13.13
C ALA A 351 7.96 29.34 -12.22
N LEU A 352 6.73 29.25 -12.74
CA LEU A 352 5.49 29.50 -12.01
C LEU A 352 5.22 28.40 -10.98
N GLU A 353 5.36 27.14 -11.38
CA GLU A 353 5.20 26.00 -10.49
C GLU A 353 6.17 26.06 -9.29
N ARG A 354 7.41 26.51 -9.53
CA ARG A 354 8.39 26.77 -8.45
C ARG A 354 7.95 27.91 -7.54
N ALA A 355 7.45 29.01 -8.10
CA ALA A 355 6.98 30.16 -7.31
C ALA A 355 5.80 29.77 -6.42
N LEU A 356 4.84 28.99 -6.94
CA LEU A 356 3.72 28.46 -6.16
C LEU A 356 4.19 27.57 -5.01
N LEU A 357 5.13 26.65 -5.25
CA LEU A 357 5.67 25.77 -4.21
C LEU A 357 6.46 26.53 -3.13
N LEU A 358 7.19 27.58 -3.50
CA LEU A 358 7.89 28.46 -2.56
C LEU A 358 6.91 29.25 -1.69
N GLN A 359 5.90 29.86 -2.32
CA GLN A 359 4.88 30.61 -1.60
C GLN A 359 4.06 29.70 -0.68
N ALA A 360 3.75 28.49 -1.12
CA ALA A 360 3.05 27.49 -0.32
C ALA A 360 3.84 27.08 0.93
N ASP A 361 5.15 26.85 0.79
CA ASP A 361 6.00 26.55 1.95
C ASP A 361 6.02 27.72 2.94
N ALA A 362 6.17 28.96 2.45
CA ALA A 362 6.15 30.15 3.30
C ALA A 362 4.84 30.27 4.10
N VAL A 363 3.68 30.11 3.45
CA VAL A 363 2.36 30.14 4.10
C VAL A 363 2.24 29.02 5.13
N LEU A 364 2.64 27.79 4.77
CA LEU A 364 2.61 26.65 5.68
C LEU A 364 3.49 26.87 6.92
N ARG A 365 4.71 27.39 6.76
CA ARG A 365 5.64 27.66 7.88
C ARG A 365 5.12 28.75 8.80
N GLU A 366 4.56 29.83 8.23
CA GLU A 366 3.95 30.90 9.03
C GLU A 366 2.83 30.36 9.92
N HIS A 367 2.10 29.35 9.45
CA HIS A 367 1.00 28.71 10.18
C HIS A 367 1.43 27.45 10.96
N GLY A 368 2.74 27.28 11.21
CA GLY A 368 3.25 26.25 12.11
C GLY A 368 3.38 24.85 11.51
N ALA A 369 3.35 24.71 10.18
CA ALA A 369 3.67 23.44 9.54
C ALA A 369 5.16 23.10 9.72
N SER A 370 5.42 21.90 10.22
CA SER A 370 6.75 21.30 10.33
C SER A 370 7.07 20.38 9.16
N GLU A 371 6.03 19.82 8.54
CA GLU A 371 6.12 18.87 7.45
C GLU A 371 5.05 19.17 6.40
N THR A 372 5.24 18.68 5.17
CA THR A 372 4.33 18.90 4.06
C THR A 372 4.13 17.61 3.27
N ILE A 373 2.89 17.30 2.93
CA ILE A 373 2.54 16.18 2.05
C ILE A 373 1.81 16.67 0.80
N LEU A 374 1.94 15.88 -0.26
CA LEU A 374 1.35 16.14 -1.57
C LEU A 374 0.88 14.83 -2.19
N TYR A 375 -0.29 14.86 -2.83
CA TYR A 375 -0.79 13.78 -3.67
C TYR A 375 -0.67 14.19 -5.14
N VAL A 376 -0.04 13.35 -5.95
CA VAL A 376 0.09 13.56 -7.40
C VAL A 376 -0.63 12.44 -8.13
N ALA A 377 -1.59 12.77 -9.00
CA ALA A 377 -2.31 11.76 -9.78
C ALA A 377 -1.41 11.10 -10.83
N GLY A 378 -1.65 9.82 -11.09
CA GLY A 378 -0.98 9.04 -12.14
C GLY A 378 0.06 8.05 -11.62
N ASP A 379 0.52 7.23 -12.56
CA ASP A 379 1.54 6.20 -12.35
C ASP A 379 2.93 6.83 -12.10
N PRO A 380 3.88 6.09 -11.49
CA PRO A 380 5.25 6.57 -11.29
C PRO A 380 5.98 6.75 -12.63
N GLU A 381 5.81 7.90 -13.27
CA GLU A 381 6.85 8.50 -14.11
C GLU A 381 7.99 8.99 -13.21
N PRO A 382 9.24 9.13 -13.71
CA PRO A 382 10.31 9.75 -12.91
C PRO A 382 9.73 10.99 -12.22
N PRO A 383 10.00 11.19 -10.91
CA PRO A 383 9.45 12.33 -10.19
C PRO A 383 9.63 13.56 -11.07
N GLY A 384 8.54 14.28 -11.32
CA GLY A 384 8.63 15.52 -12.09
C GLY A 384 9.76 16.31 -11.45
N ALA A 385 10.81 16.63 -12.22
CA ALA A 385 12.09 17.14 -11.68
C ALA A 385 11.93 18.33 -10.71
N LEU A 386 10.77 18.99 -10.79
CA LEU A 386 10.26 19.96 -9.84
C LEU A 386 10.14 19.46 -8.39
N PHE A 387 9.45 18.34 -8.13
CA PHE A 387 9.14 17.89 -6.76
C PHE A 387 10.40 17.39 -6.04
N ASP A 388 11.28 16.70 -6.76
CA ASP A 388 12.60 16.32 -6.26
C ASP A 388 13.43 17.57 -5.92
N ALA A 389 13.46 18.57 -6.82
CA ALA A 389 14.14 19.85 -6.57
C ALA A 389 13.52 20.63 -5.40
N ALA A 390 12.23 20.45 -5.15
CA ALA A 390 11.50 21.03 -4.02
C ALA A 390 11.70 20.24 -2.71
N GLY A 391 12.49 19.16 -2.72
CA GLY A 391 12.84 18.35 -1.55
C GLY A 391 11.77 17.34 -1.13
N PHE A 392 10.81 17.03 -2.00
CA PHE A 392 9.84 15.96 -1.74
C PHE A 392 10.47 14.59 -2.01
N ALA A 393 10.22 13.65 -1.11
CA ALA A 393 10.49 12.24 -1.32
C ALA A 393 9.16 11.51 -1.54
N GLU A 394 9.12 10.63 -2.54
CA GLU A 394 8.01 9.69 -2.69
C GLU A 394 8.09 8.63 -1.59
N ILE A 395 6.99 8.46 -0.85
CA ILE A 395 6.90 7.52 0.28
C ILE A 395 6.10 6.28 -0.07
N ASP A 396 5.06 6.43 -0.89
CA ASP A 396 4.20 5.32 -1.30
C ASP A 396 3.42 5.65 -2.59
N HIS A 397 2.90 4.61 -3.22
CA HIS A 397 2.00 4.65 -4.35
C HIS A 397 0.61 4.16 -3.93
N LEU A 398 -0.37 5.05 -4.04
CA LEU A 398 -1.75 4.83 -3.60
C LEU A 398 -2.59 4.35 -4.77
N VAL A 399 -3.32 3.24 -4.59
CA VAL A 399 -4.15 2.65 -5.64
C VAL A 399 -5.55 2.36 -5.11
N SER A 400 -6.58 2.77 -5.85
CA SER A 400 -7.94 2.25 -5.65
C SER A 400 -8.20 1.08 -6.59
N PHE A 401 -9.09 0.17 -6.19
CA PHE A 401 -9.25 -1.11 -6.86
C PHE A 401 -10.68 -1.30 -7.37
N THR A 402 -10.82 -2.03 -8.47
CA THR A 402 -12.11 -2.45 -9.00
C THR A 402 -12.10 -3.92 -9.41
N ARG A 403 -13.10 -4.66 -8.96
CA ARG A 403 -13.37 -6.02 -9.38
C ARG A 403 -14.57 -5.97 -10.34
N PRO A 404 -14.39 -6.32 -11.62
CA PRO A 404 -15.50 -6.32 -12.57
C PRO A 404 -16.55 -7.38 -12.18
N ASN A 405 -17.75 -7.23 -12.74
CA ASN A 405 -18.75 -8.27 -12.64
C ASN A 405 -18.33 -9.47 -13.48
N ASN A 406 -18.12 -10.64 -12.88
CA ASN A 406 -17.99 -11.89 -13.64
C ASN A 406 -19.37 -12.33 -14.14
N ALA A 407 -19.86 -11.66 -15.19
CA ALA A 407 -20.97 -12.15 -16.01
C ALA A 407 -20.42 -13.07 -17.12
N ALA A 408 -19.73 -14.15 -16.74
CA ALA A 408 -19.33 -15.21 -17.65
C ALA A 408 -18.94 -16.48 -16.88
N ALA A 409 -19.92 -17.33 -16.62
CA ALA A 409 -19.81 -18.80 -16.55
C ALA A 409 -21.19 -19.36 -16.13
N ASP A 410 -22.11 -19.40 -17.08
CA ASP A 410 -23.18 -20.41 -17.15
C ASP A 410 -23.31 -20.85 -18.61
#